data_AF-A0A396SEH4-F1
#
_entry.id   AF-A0A396SEH4-F1
#
_cell.length_a   1.000
_cell.length_b   1.000
_cell.length_c   1.000
_cell.angle_alpha   90.00
_cell.angle_beta   90.00
_cell.angle_gamma   90.00
#
_symmetry.space_group_name_H-M   'P 1'
#
loop_
_entity.id
_entity.type
_entity.pdbx_description
1 polymer ?
#
loop_
_entity_poly.entity_id
_entity_poly.type
_entity_poly.pdbx_seq_one_letter_code
_entity_poly.pdbx_strand_id
1 'polypeptide(L)' 'MVKKTSAGELILSILVALSFVINSFNYTDFTFEGEFALPRLLFYLVMIVSVFNAGLIVQKYIHSKNEKSNEE' A
#
# COMPACT_ATOMS: atom_id res chain seq x y z
N MET A 1 23.52 -16.61 0.61
CA MET A 1 22.33 -16.93 1.43
C MET A 1 21.24 -15.89 1.14
N VAL A 2 20.38 -16.18 0.16
CA VAL A 2 19.29 -15.28 -0.27
C VAL A 2 18.22 -15.33 0.81
N LYS A 3 18.06 -14.28 1.62
CA LYS A 3 16.84 -14.11 2.42
C LYS A 3 15.72 -13.86 1.40
N LYS A 4 15.00 -14.91 1.03
CA LYS A 4 13.71 -14.81 0.34
C LYS A 4 12.88 -13.83 1.17
N THR A 5 12.35 -12.77 0.56
CA THR A 5 11.33 -11.91 1.20
C THR A 5 10.33 -12.84 1.83
N SER A 6 10.27 -12.83 3.16
CA SER A 6 9.38 -13.74 3.86
C SER A 6 7.96 -13.26 3.57
N ALA A 7 7.03 -14.18 3.36
CA ALA A 7 5.61 -13.82 3.20
C ALA A 7 5.13 -12.89 4.34
N GLY A 8 5.76 -12.97 5.53
CA GLY A 8 5.52 -12.08 6.66
C GLY A 8 5.83 -10.60 6.42
N GLU A 9 6.87 -10.25 5.66
CA GLU A 9 7.19 -8.84 5.35
C GLU A 9 6.15 -8.21 4.43
N LEU A 10 5.65 -8.98 3.46
CA LEU A 10 4.56 -8.56 2.58
C LEU A 10 3.24 -8.40 3.36
N ILE A 11 2.89 -9.38 4.19
CA ILE A 11 1.70 -9.31 5.04
C ILE A 11 1.78 -8.12 6.00
N LEU A 12 2.95 -7.88 6.60
CA LEU A 12 3.17 -6.74 7.49
C LEU A 12 3.02 -5.42 6.74
N SER A 13 3.51 -5.32 5.49
CA SER A 13 3.34 -4.11 4.68
C SER A 13 1.87 -3.82 4.35
N ILE A 14 1.07 -4.86 4.10
CA ILE A 14 -0.37 -4.75 3.88
C ILE A 14 -1.07 -4.29 5.16
N LEU A 15 -0.71 -4.87 6.30
CA LEU A 15 -1.27 -4.48 7.60
C LEU A 15 -0.96 -3.03 7.95
N VAL A 16 0.29 -2.60 7.76
CA VAL A 16 0.70 -1.20 7.99
C VAL A 16 -0.08 -0.24 7.09
N ALA A 17 -0.25 -0.58 5.82
CA ALA A 17 -1.01 0.27 4.90
C ALA A 17 -2.50 0.34 5.26
N LEU A 18 -3.12 -0.77 5.65
CA LEU A 18 -4.50 -0.80 6.14
C LEU A 18 -4.66 0.03 7.42
N SER A 19 -3.74 -0.09 8.38
CA SER A 19 -3.74 0.74 9.59
C SER A 19 -3.60 2.22 9.28
N PHE A 20 -2.76 2.58 8.30
CA PHE A 20 -2.58 3.98 7.88
C PHE A 20 -3.86 4.55 7.25
N VAL A 21 -4.53 3.77 6.40
CA VAL A 21 -5.81 4.15 5.80
C VAL A 21 -6.87 4.33 6.87
N ILE A 22 -7.07 3.34 7.75
CA ILE A 22 -8.07 3.40 8.84
C ILE A 22 -7.80 4.59 9.76
N ASN A 23 -6.54 4.80 10.16
CA ASN A 23 -6.14 5.95 10.96
C ASN A 23 -6.49 7.26 10.26
N SER A 24 -6.22 7.35 8.96
CA SER A 24 -6.53 8.56 8.20
C SER A 24 -8.03 8.82 8.09
N PHE A 25 -8.88 7.80 8.06
CA PHE A 25 -10.33 7.94 8.13
C PHE A 25 -10.81 8.38 9.52
N ASN A 26 -10.24 7.85 10.60
CA ASN A 26 -10.64 8.19 11.98
C ASN A 26 -10.36 9.65 12.36
N TYR A 27 -9.28 10.23 11.84
CA TYR A 27 -8.91 11.63 12.10
C TYR A 27 -9.50 12.62 11.09
N THR A 28 -10.26 12.12 10.13
CA THR A 28 -10.96 12.98 9.19
C THR A 28 -12.38 13.22 9.64
N ASP A 29 -12.62 14.46 10.02
CA ASP A 29 -13.96 14.97 10.21
C ASP A 29 -14.65 15.10 8.85
N PHE A 30 -15.61 14.20 8.57
CA PHE A 30 -16.44 14.21 7.36
C PHE A 30 -17.67 15.13 7.51
N THR A 31 -17.88 15.67 8.70
CA THR A 31 -19.08 16.39 9.12
C THR A 31 -18.93 17.91 9.11
N PHE A 32 -17.93 18.46 8.43
CA PHE A 32 -17.74 19.91 8.37
C PHE A 32 -18.89 20.57 7.59
N GLU A 33 -19.79 21.24 8.33
CA GLU A 33 -20.81 22.13 7.79
C GLU A 33 -20.13 23.24 6.97
N GLY A 34 -20.01 23.06 5.65
CA GLY A 34 -19.78 24.18 4.72
C GLY A 34 -18.82 23.96 3.56
N GLU A 35 -17.87 23.02 3.62
CA GLU A 35 -16.90 22.84 2.52
C GLU A 35 -16.84 21.40 2.03
N PHE A 36 -17.18 21.23 0.75
CA PHE A 36 -17.27 19.93 0.08
C PHE A 36 -15.91 19.20 0.15
N ALA A 37 -15.87 18.06 0.87
CA ALA A 37 -14.68 17.27 1.13
C ALA A 37 -14.11 16.51 -0.10
N LEU A 38 -14.39 16.95 -1.32
CA LEU A 38 -13.94 16.33 -2.57
C LEU A 38 -12.41 16.15 -2.64
N PRO A 39 -11.60 17.19 -2.36
CA PRO A 39 -10.14 17.05 -2.42
C PRO A 39 -9.63 16.00 -1.43
N ARG A 40 -10.26 15.90 -0.26
CA ARG A 40 -9.91 14.93 0.79
C ARG A 40 -10.28 13.51 0.38
N LEU A 41 -11.47 13.32 -0.20
CA LEU A 41 -11.91 12.04 -0.76
C LEU A 41 -11.00 11.57 -1.90
N LEU A 42 -10.65 12.48 -2.82
CA LEU A 42 -9.71 12.18 -3.91
C LEU A 42 -8.33 11.79 -3.37
N PHE A 43 -7.85 12.45 -2.31
CA PHE A 43 -6.59 12.09 -1.66
C PHE A 43 -6.61 10.67 -1.08
N TYR A 44 -7.72 10.24 -0.48
CA TYR A 44 -7.87 8.85 -0.02
C TYR A 44 -7.86 7.85 -1.16
N LEU A 45 -8.54 8.18 -2.25
CA LEU A 45 -8.60 7.33 -3.42
C LEU A 45 -7.19 7.16 -4.04
N VAL A 46 -6.45 8.27 -4.18
CA VAL A 46 -5.06 8.27 -4.65
C VAL A 46 -4.14 7.49 -3.70
N MET A 47 -4.31 7.62 -2.39
CA MET A 47 -3.53 6.90 -1.39
C MET A 47 -3.73 5.37 -1.51
N ILE A 48 -4.98 4.92 -1.59
CA ILE A 48 -5.32 3.50 -1.72
C ILE A 48 -4.75 2.92 -3.01
N VAL A 49 -4.92 3.62 -4.14
CA VAL A 49 -4.37 3.21 -5.43
C VAL A 49 -2.84 3.14 -5.40
N SER A 50 -2.18 4.11 -4.76
CA SER A 50 -0.72 4.16 -4.66
C SER A 50 -0.16 3.01 -3.82
N VAL A 51 -0.79 2.69 -2.68
CA VAL A 51 -0.43 1.54 -1.85
C VAL A 51 -0.56 0.23 -2.62
N PHE A 52 -1.69 0.05 -3.32
CA PHE A 52 -1.93 -1.15 -4.10
C PHE A 52 -0.89 -1.30 -5.23
N ASN A 53 -0.60 -0.21 -5.93
CA ASN A 53 0.37 -0.20 -7.01
C ASN A 53 1.80 -0.47 -6.50
N ALA A 54 2.17 0.10 -5.35
CA ALA A 54 3.46 -0.19 -4.71
C ALA A 54 3.60 -1.68 -4.35
N GLY A 55 2.54 -2.31 -3.83
CA GLY A 55 2.51 -3.75 -3.57
C GLY A 55 2.73 -4.58 -4.83
N LEU A 56 2.06 -4.25 -5.94
CA LEU A 56 2.23 -4.94 -7.23
C LEU A 56 3.63 -4.78 -7.81
N ILE A 57 4.21 -3.58 -7.74
CA ILE A 57 5.57 -3.31 -8.22
C ILE A 57 6.57 -4.14 -7.43
N VAL A 58 6.43 -4.20 -6.11
CA VAL A 58 7.29 -5.00 -5.23
C VAL A 58 7.18 -6.49 -5.55
N GLN A 59 5.96 -7.00 -5.75
CA GLN A 59 5.77 -8.42 -6.14
C GLN A 59 6.41 -8.74 -7.49
N LYS A 60 6.23 -7.88 -8.49
CA LYS A 60 6.88 -8.04 -9.82
C LYS A 60 8.40 -8.01 -9.72
N TYR A 61 8.95 -7.09 -8.93
CA TYR A 61 10.39 -6.98 -8.71
C TYR A 61 10.96 -8.26 -8.06
N ILE A 62 10.30 -8.78 -7.03
CA ILE A 62 10.71 -10.02 -6.36
C ILE A 62 10.65 -11.21 -7.33
N HIS A 63 9.57 -11.31 -8.11
CA HIS A 63 9.39 -12.39 -9.08
C HIS A 63 10.50 -12.39 -10.15
N SER A 64 10.73 -11.24 -10.79
CA SER A 64 11.78 -11.07 -11.81
C SER A 64 13.18 -11.36 -11.27
N LYS A 65 13.44 -11.02 -10.00
CA LYS A 65 14.72 -11.31 -9.35
C LYS A 65 14.92 -12.80 -9.09
N ASN A 66 13.86 -13.52 -8.75
CA ASN A 66 13.92 -14.97 -8.49
C ASN A 66 14.00 -15.79 -9.79
N GLU A 67 13.43 -15.32 -10.90
CA GLU A 67 13.62 -15.94 -12.22
C GLU A 67 15.07 -15.84 -12.68
N LYS A 68 15.67 -14.64 -12.61
CA LYS A 68 17.08 -14.44 -12.97
C LYS A 68 18.07 -15.26 -12.14
N SER A 69 17.76 -15.56 -10.88
CA SER A 69 18.65 -16.37 -10.04
C SER A 69 18.53 -17.88 -10.27
N ASN A 70 17.52 -18.35 -11.03
CA ASN A 70 17.32 -19.77 -11.34
C ASN A 70 17.84 -20.13 -12.75
N GLU A 71 18.20 -19.14 -13.57
CA GLU A 71 18.79 -19.32 -14.90
C GLU A 71 20.33 -19.27 -14.89
N GLU A 72 20.95 -18.88 -13.78
CA GLU A 72 22.40 -18.95 -13.50
C GLU A 72 22.76 -20.20 -12.68
#